data_AF-A0A5P6NAI5-F1
#
_entry.id   AF-A0A5P6NAI5-F1
#
_cell.length_a   1.000
_cell.length_b   1.000
_cell.length_c   1.000
_cell.angle_alpha   90.00
_cell.angle_beta   90.00
_cell.angle_gamma   90.00
#
_symmetry.space_group_name_H-M   'P 1'
#
loop_
_entity.id
_entity.type
_entity.pdbx_description
1 polymer ?
#
loop_
_entity_poly.entity_id
_entity_poly.type
_entity_poly.pdbx_seq_one_letter_code
_entity_poly.pdbx_strand_id
1 'polypeptide(L)'
;MTGATPFGTDADWNDEDELDLADDESLPWLEAGEDEEQATGFDTSRMVMLGVLALVLLGLVVGTIWFVTNQASDEPPADGSVIAAPEEPYKSKPDDPGGKTFAGTGDTSFAVGEGQTREGRLAEPAQGPQTGATPTIASTVNEGPRAPAAATGTAVQVGAYPRREDAEAAWSNLMRQTEALNGVRHRVIEAQVDIGKVYRLQALAGDRASADRLCAALKADGLACFIK
;
A
#
# COMPACT_ATOMS: atom_id res chain seq x y z
N MET A 1 -38.21 -117.18 -19.57
CA MET A 1 -37.07 -116.38 -20.07
C MET A 1 -36.97 -115.16 -19.19
N THR A 2 -35.82 -115.07 -18.53
CA THR A 2 -35.33 -114.01 -17.64
C THR A 2 -35.10 -112.69 -18.39
N GLY A 3 -35.42 -111.57 -17.74
CA GLY A 3 -35.04 -110.22 -18.16
C GLY A 3 -35.19 -109.27 -16.97
N ALA A 4 -34.09 -109.00 -16.29
CA ALA A 4 -34.01 -108.24 -15.05
C ALA A 4 -34.09 -106.72 -15.31
N THR A 5 -34.88 -106.01 -14.50
CA THR A 5 -34.68 -104.59 -14.19
C THR A 5 -34.19 -104.51 -12.74
N PRO A 6 -32.97 -104.00 -12.48
CA PRO A 6 -32.29 -104.23 -11.19
C PRO A 6 -32.59 -103.19 -10.10
N PHE A 7 -33.68 -102.42 -10.16
CA PHE A 7 -33.98 -101.43 -9.12
C PHE A 7 -35.49 -101.34 -8.84
N GLY A 8 -35.96 -102.25 -8.00
CA GLY A 8 -37.16 -102.04 -7.19
C GLY A 8 -36.70 -102.00 -5.75
N THR A 9 -36.91 -100.83 -5.12
CA THR A 9 -37.05 -100.56 -3.67
C THR A 9 -37.36 -101.85 -2.91
N ASP A 10 -36.68 -102.24 -1.82
CA ASP A 10 -36.84 -101.70 -0.47
C ASP A 10 -35.64 -102.11 0.41
N ALA A 11 -34.91 -101.13 0.96
CA ALA A 11 -34.05 -101.35 2.12
C ALA A 11 -33.90 -100.02 2.86
N ASP A 12 -34.53 -100.01 4.02
CA ASP A 12 -34.33 -99.16 5.18
C ASP A 12 -32.85 -98.73 5.36
N TRP A 13 -32.54 -97.48 5.00
CA TRP A 13 -31.34 -96.76 5.42
C TRP A 13 -31.80 -95.58 6.25
N ASN A 14 -32.27 -95.87 7.46
CA ASN A 14 -32.23 -94.88 8.51
C ASN A 14 -30.77 -94.77 8.97
N ASP A 15 -30.35 -93.52 9.15
CA ASP A 15 -29.20 -93.08 9.93
C ASP A 15 -27.81 -93.11 9.22
N GLU A 16 -27.24 -91.90 9.11
CA GLU A 16 -25.82 -91.53 9.27
C GLU A 16 -25.03 -90.93 8.09
N ASP A 17 -25.57 -90.72 6.88
CA ASP A 17 -24.83 -89.99 5.83
C ASP A 17 -25.74 -89.17 4.88
N GLU A 18 -26.81 -88.55 5.41
CA GLU A 18 -27.42 -87.41 4.71
C GLU A 18 -26.48 -86.22 4.89
N LEU A 19 -25.71 -85.99 3.83
CA LEU A 19 -24.65 -85.02 3.71
C LEU A 19 -24.99 -83.70 4.43
N ASP A 20 -24.15 -83.37 5.39
CA ASP A 20 -24.02 -82.12 6.14
C ASP A 20 -23.67 -80.94 5.21
N LEU A 21 -24.52 -80.69 4.21
CA LEU A 21 -24.39 -79.64 3.18
C LEU A 21 -25.45 -78.54 3.37
N ALA A 22 -26.29 -78.66 4.39
CA ALA A 22 -27.22 -77.62 4.81
C ALA A 22 -26.64 -76.73 5.92
N ASP A 23 -25.54 -77.15 6.56
CA ASP A 23 -24.83 -76.44 7.63
C ASP A 23 -23.40 -76.05 7.21
N ASP A 24 -23.18 -75.80 5.91
CA ASP A 24 -21.96 -75.12 5.45
C ASP A 24 -21.95 -73.69 6.02
N GLU A 25 -21.13 -73.51 7.05
CA GLU A 25 -20.71 -72.23 7.65
C GLU A 25 -20.84 -71.07 6.66
N SER A 26 -21.72 -70.11 6.94
CA SER A 26 -21.84 -68.87 6.18
C SER A 26 -20.48 -68.15 6.18
N LEU A 27 -19.69 -68.35 5.12
CA LEU A 27 -18.33 -67.83 4.98
C LEU A 27 -18.42 -66.32 4.69
N PRO A 28 -18.20 -65.43 5.67
CA PRO A 28 -18.57 -64.01 5.55
C PRO A 28 -17.74 -63.24 4.51
N TRP A 29 -16.68 -63.85 4.00
CA TRP A 29 -15.83 -63.30 2.93
C TRP A 29 -16.23 -63.77 1.52
N LEU A 30 -17.19 -64.69 1.41
CA LEU A 30 -17.72 -65.25 0.16
C LEU A 30 -19.16 -64.80 -0.14
N GLU A 31 -19.89 -64.32 0.87
CA GLU A 31 -21.04 -63.46 0.65
C GLU A 31 -20.50 -62.15 0.07
N ALA A 32 -20.77 -61.89 -1.22
CA ALA A 32 -20.43 -60.61 -1.82
C ALA A 32 -21.08 -59.56 -0.93
N GLY A 33 -20.26 -58.79 -0.19
CA GLY A 33 -20.74 -57.89 0.83
C GLY A 33 -21.74 -56.92 0.24
N GLU A 34 -23.02 -57.27 0.32
CA GLU A 34 -24.12 -56.35 0.03
C GLU A 34 -23.97 -55.10 0.92
N ASP A 35 -23.36 -55.28 2.09
CA ASP A 35 -22.96 -54.24 3.04
C ASP A 35 -21.84 -53.30 2.53
N GLU A 36 -20.99 -53.73 1.57
CA GLU A 36 -19.95 -52.88 0.97
C GLU A 36 -20.52 -51.95 -0.10
N GLU A 37 -21.60 -52.37 -0.79
CA GLU A 37 -22.30 -51.53 -1.77
C GLU A 37 -23.04 -50.35 -1.10
N GLN A 38 -23.30 -50.47 0.21
CA GLN A 38 -23.91 -49.44 1.03
C GLN A 38 -22.88 -48.58 1.78
N ALA A 39 -21.58 -48.83 1.57
CA ALA A 39 -20.51 -48.03 2.13
C ALA A 39 -20.49 -46.61 1.53
N THR A 40 -21.06 -45.67 2.30
CA THR A 40 -20.72 -44.24 2.29
C THR A 40 -21.06 -43.45 1.02
N GLY A 41 -22.35 -43.37 0.67
CA GLY A 41 -22.83 -42.22 -0.08
C GLY A 41 -22.82 -40.97 0.80
N PHE A 42 -21.95 -39.99 0.53
CA PHE A 42 -22.09 -38.67 1.15
C PHE A 42 -23.50 -38.14 0.85
N ASP A 43 -24.21 -37.63 1.85
CA ASP A 43 -25.51 -36.97 1.67
C ASP A 43 -25.37 -35.80 0.68
N THR A 44 -25.62 -36.06 -0.61
CA THR A 44 -25.52 -35.07 -1.68
C THR A 44 -26.40 -33.86 -1.38
N SER A 45 -27.55 -34.08 -0.74
CA SER A 45 -28.45 -33.01 -0.27
C SER A 45 -27.78 -32.07 0.73
N ARG A 46 -26.99 -32.62 1.66
CA ARG A 46 -26.26 -31.86 2.69
C ARG A 46 -25.09 -31.08 2.08
N MET A 47 -24.40 -31.67 1.12
CA MET A 47 -23.33 -30.99 0.35
C MET A 47 -23.89 -29.84 -0.49
N VAL A 48 -25.01 -30.06 -1.18
CA VAL A 48 -25.69 -29.02 -1.96
C VAL A 48 -26.20 -27.91 -1.04
N MET A 49 -26.78 -28.24 0.11
CA MET A 49 -27.24 -27.24 1.08
C MET A 49 -26.09 -26.38 1.61
N LEU A 50 -24.96 -26.99 1.98
CA LEU A 50 -23.76 -26.26 2.40
C LEU A 50 -23.19 -25.39 1.28
N GLY A 51 -23.17 -25.88 0.04
CA GLY A 51 -22.73 -25.10 -1.12
C GLY A 51 -23.60 -23.87 -1.37
N VAL A 52 -24.93 -24.04 -1.33
CA VAL A 52 -25.89 -22.91 -1.47
C VAL A 52 -25.73 -21.92 -0.31
N LEU A 53 -25.60 -22.40 0.92
CA LEU A 53 -25.42 -21.54 2.10
C LEU A 53 -24.11 -20.74 2.01
N ALA A 54 -23.02 -21.35 1.54
CA ALA A 54 -21.75 -20.66 1.30
C ALA A 54 -21.87 -19.57 0.23
N LEU A 55 -22.59 -19.84 -0.86
CA LEU A 55 -22.85 -18.85 -1.92
C LEU A 55 -23.72 -17.69 -1.43
N VAL A 56 -24.74 -17.96 -0.60
CA VAL A 56 -25.57 -16.92 0.01
C VAL A 56 -24.73 -16.04 0.93
N LEU A 57 -23.88 -16.64 1.78
CA LEU A 57 -22.96 -15.90 2.65
C LEU A 57 -22.00 -15.01 1.84
N LEU A 58 -21.41 -15.56 0.77
CA LEU A 58 -20.53 -14.81 -0.11
C LEU A 58 -21.26 -13.64 -0.80
N GLY A 59 -22.48 -13.88 -1.28
CA GLY A 59 -23.33 -12.83 -1.85
C GLY A 59 -23.65 -11.72 -0.85
N LEU A 60 -23.90 -12.07 0.41
CA LEU A 60 -24.12 -11.10 1.50
C LEU A 60 -22.87 -10.25 1.76
N VAL A 61 -21.69 -10.88 1.81
CA VAL A 61 -20.42 -10.15 2.01
C VAL A 61 -20.14 -9.21 0.84
N VAL A 62 -20.24 -9.69 -0.40
CA VAL A 62 -20.02 -8.85 -1.59
C VAL A 62 -21.06 -7.73 -1.67
N GLY A 63 -22.33 -8.05 -1.45
CA GLY A 63 -23.43 -7.08 -1.49
C GLY A 63 -23.31 -6.00 -0.42
N THR A 64 -22.90 -6.37 0.80
CA THR A 64 -22.68 -5.40 1.90
C THR A 64 -21.49 -4.48 1.61
N ILE A 65 -20.36 -5.03 1.13
CA ILE A 65 -19.20 -4.21 0.73
C ILE A 65 -19.62 -3.24 -0.37
N TRP A 66 -20.26 -3.74 -1.44
CA TRP A 66 -20.70 -2.92 -2.55
C TRP A 66 -21.65 -1.80 -2.08
N PHE A 67 -22.66 -2.13 -1.27
CA PHE A 67 -23.63 -1.17 -0.74
C PHE A 67 -22.99 -0.09 0.14
N VAL A 68 -22.02 -0.44 0.99
CA VAL A 68 -21.29 0.55 1.81
C VAL A 68 -20.38 1.42 0.95
N THR A 69 -19.69 0.84 -0.03
CA THR A 69 -18.81 1.61 -0.93
C THR A 69 -19.57 2.52 -1.88
N ASN A 70 -20.77 2.13 -2.32
CA ASN A 70 -21.60 2.94 -3.22
C ASN A 70 -22.28 4.10 -2.48
N GLN A 71 -22.61 3.94 -1.20
CA GLN A 71 -23.12 5.04 -0.37
C GLN A 71 -22.06 6.11 -0.07
N ALA A 72 -20.77 5.78 -0.11
CA ALA A 72 -19.72 6.77 0.06
C ALA A 72 -19.57 7.70 -1.16
N SER A 73 -20.25 7.41 -2.26
CA SER A 73 -20.19 8.17 -3.53
C SER A 73 -21.25 9.27 -3.64
N ASP A 74 -21.80 9.77 -2.54
CA ASP A 74 -22.56 11.04 -2.49
C ASP A 74 -21.62 12.25 -2.72
N GLU A 75 -20.78 12.17 -3.75
CA GLU A 75 -20.07 13.32 -4.29
C GLU A 75 -21.10 14.22 -4.96
N PRO A 76 -21.19 15.51 -4.59
CA PRO A 76 -22.07 16.43 -5.29
C PRO A 76 -21.67 16.42 -6.78
N PRO A 77 -22.66 16.44 -7.70
CA PRO A 77 -22.37 16.42 -9.13
C PRO A 77 -21.37 17.53 -9.45
N ALA A 78 -20.26 17.15 -10.10
CA ALA A 78 -19.21 18.09 -10.43
C ALA A 78 -19.79 19.23 -11.28
N ASP A 79 -19.86 20.42 -10.69
CA ASP A 79 -20.49 21.63 -11.26
C ASP A 79 -19.88 22.02 -12.62
N GLY A 80 -18.66 21.57 -12.91
CA GLY A 80 -18.03 21.74 -14.22
C GLY A 80 -17.89 23.20 -14.66
N SER A 81 -18.12 24.15 -13.74
CA SER A 81 -18.14 25.57 -14.03
C SER A 81 -16.71 26.07 -14.28
N VAL A 82 -16.53 26.76 -15.40
CA VAL A 82 -15.25 27.33 -15.79
C VAL A 82 -15.02 28.59 -14.98
N ILE A 83 -13.90 28.67 -14.27
CA ILE A 83 -13.45 29.90 -13.61
C ILE A 83 -13.11 30.91 -14.71
N ALA A 84 -13.91 31.97 -14.84
CA ALA A 84 -13.64 33.04 -15.78
C ALA A 84 -12.32 33.73 -15.42
N ALA A 85 -11.39 33.78 -16.38
CA ALA A 85 -10.15 34.52 -16.22
C ALA A 85 -10.50 36.02 -16.04
N PRO A 86 -9.91 36.71 -15.06
CA PRO A 86 -10.03 38.16 -14.94
C PRO A 86 -9.61 38.82 -16.26
N GLU A 87 -10.38 39.81 -16.73
CA GLU A 87 -10.11 40.50 -18.01
C GLU A 87 -8.87 41.42 -17.94
N GLU A 88 -8.34 41.66 -16.75
CA GLU A 88 -7.19 42.53 -16.56
C GLU A 88 -5.88 41.81 -16.95
N PRO A 89 -4.96 42.50 -17.64
CA PRO A 89 -3.64 41.96 -17.93
C PRO A 89 -2.92 41.56 -16.64
N TYR A 90 -2.67 40.27 -16.46
CA TYR A 90 -1.91 39.73 -15.33
C TYR A 90 -0.50 40.35 -15.17
N LYS A 91 0.02 40.99 -16.23
CA LYS A 91 1.28 41.73 -16.20
C LYS A 91 1.11 43.07 -16.91
N SER A 92 1.15 44.16 -16.14
CA SER A 92 1.39 45.50 -16.66
C SER A 92 2.89 45.81 -16.58
N LYS A 93 3.38 46.57 -17.57
CA LYS A 93 4.75 47.09 -17.52
C LYS A 93 4.82 48.14 -16.41
N PRO A 94 5.87 48.15 -15.56
CA PRO A 94 6.06 49.21 -14.58
C PRO A 94 6.17 50.59 -15.28
N ASP A 95 5.46 51.60 -14.75
CA ASP A 95 5.45 52.97 -15.28
C ASP A 95 6.84 53.63 -15.24
N ASP A 96 7.67 53.26 -14.27
CA ASP A 96 9.08 53.60 -14.24
C ASP A 96 9.90 52.30 -14.33
N PRO A 97 10.49 51.98 -15.49
CA PRO A 97 11.29 50.77 -15.65
C PRO A 97 12.56 50.77 -14.80
N GLY A 98 12.89 51.89 -14.13
CA GLY A 98 14.00 51.98 -13.20
C GLY A 98 15.36 51.82 -13.90
N GLY A 99 16.14 52.89 -13.96
CA GLY A 99 17.51 52.81 -14.44
C GLY A 99 18.10 54.20 -14.66
N LYS A 100 19.30 54.43 -14.13
CA LYS A 100 20.08 55.60 -14.53
C LYS A 100 20.77 55.26 -15.85
N THR A 101 20.44 55.98 -16.91
CA THR A 101 21.19 55.89 -18.17
C THR A 101 22.54 56.58 -17.96
N PHE A 102 23.60 55.79 -17.90
CA PHE A 102 24.96 56.33 -17.91
C PHE A 102 25.47 56.39 -19.35
N ALA A 103 26.32 57.37 -19.68
CA ALA A 103 27.00 57.41 -20.97
C ALA A 103 27.72 56.06 -21.20
N GLY A 104 27.41 55.36 -22.29
CA GLY A 104 27.89 54.00 -22.55
C GLY A 104 26.87 52.87 -22.34
N THR A 105 25.69 53.15 -21.79
CA THR A 105 24.63 52.14 -21.59
C THR A 105 24.00 51.80 -22.95
N GLY A 106 24.46 50.71 -23.56
CA GLY A 106 23.97 50.21 -24.86
C GLY A 106 25.05 50.14 -25.95
N ASP A 107 26.16 50.86 -25.83
CA ASP A 107 27.23 50.90 -26.84
C ASP A 107 27.95 49.56 -26.98
N THR A 108 27.95 48.74 -25.91
CA THR A 108 28.46 47.36 -25.96
C THR A 108 27.58 46.44 -26.79
N SER A 109 26.26 46.68 -26.83
CA SER A 109 25.33 45.85 -27.58
C SER A 109 25.48 46.06 -29.09
N PHE A 110 25.79 47.28 -29.53
CA PHE A 110 26.06 47.56 -30.94
C PHE A 110 27.41 46.99 -31.40
N ALA A 111 28.48 47.17 -30.60
CA ALA A 111 29.81 46.66 -30.94
C ALA A 111 29.84 45.12 -31.05
N VAL A 112 29.11 44.41 -30.18
CA VAL A 112 28.97 42.94 -30.25
C VAL A 112 28.20 42.49 -31.49
N GLY A 113 27.18 43.26 -31.92
CA GLY A 113 26.43 43.00 -33.15
C GLY A 113 27.25 43.19 -34.44
N GLU A 114 28.23 44.10 -34.42
CA GLU A 114 29.20 44.29 -35.51
C GLU A 114 30.40 43.33 -35.45
N GLY A 115 30.37 42.34 -34.56
CA GLY A 115 31.42 41.32 -34.43
C GLY A 115 32.70 41.80 -33.74
N GLN A 116 32.69 42.99 -33.14
CA GLN A 116 33.83 43.49 -32.37
C GLN A 116 33.79 42.92 -30.95
N THR A 117 34.82 42.14 -30.59
CA THR A 117 35.01 41.67 -29.21
C THR A 117 35.80 42.71 -28.44
N ARG A 118 35.18 43.33 -27.42
CA ARG A 118 35.88 44.16 -26.43
C ARG A 118 36.02 43.33 -25.15
N GLU A 119 37.26 43.01 -24.76
CA GLU A 119 37.51 42.38 -23.46
C GLU A 119 37.12 43.36 -22.34
N GLY A 120 36.20 42.95 -21.48
CA GLY A 120 35.80 43.74 -20.32
C GLY A 120 36.96 43.85 -19.33
N ARG A 121 37.67 44.97 -19.34
CA ARG A 121 38.59 45.30 -18.25
C ARG A 121 37.79 45.80 -17.05
N LEU A 122 37.60 44.93 -16.07
CA LEU A 122 37.25 45.36 -14.72
C LEU A 122 38.45 46.14 -14.16
N ALA A 123 38.19 47.32 -13.59
CA ALA A 123 39.21 48.02 -12.82
C ALA A 123 39.69 47.11 -11.67
N GLU A 124 41.00 47.15 -11.39
CA GLU A 124 41.68 46.45 -10.30
C GLU A 124 40.86 46.51 -8.99
N PRO A 125 40.58 45.38 -8.32
CA PRO A 125 39.71 45.37 -7.16
C PRO A 125 40.34 46.14 -5.99
N ALA A 126 39.70 47.23 -5.57
CA ALA A 126 39.94 47.78 -4.24
C ALA A 126 39.52 46.76 -3.18
N GLN A 127 40.42 46.47 -2.25
CA GLN A 127 40.22 45.52 -1.15
C GLN A 127 39.02 45.93 -0.28
N GLY A 128 37.96 45.12 -0.33
CA GLY A 128 36.81 45.19 0.59
C GLY A 128 36.48 43.77 1.10
N PRO A 129 36.02 43.62 2.35
CA PRO A 129 35.95 42.32 3.02
C PRO A 129 34.88 41.40 2.39
N GLN A 130 35.33 40.20 2.07
CA GLN A 130 34.54 39.09 1.57
C GLN A 130 33.67 38.53 2.71
N THR A 131 32.36 38.78 2.69
CA THR A 131 31.42 37.96 3.48
C THR A 131 30.86 36.87 2.57
N GLY A 132 31.33 35.64 2.80
CA GLY A 132 30.85 34.44 2.14
C GLY A 132 29.37 34.20 2.45
N ALA A 133 28.54 34.26 1.43
CA ALA A 133 27.17 33.74 1.47
C ALA A 133 27.18 32.34 0.85
N THR A 134 27.13 31.31 1.69
CA THR A 134 26.70 29.97 1.28
C THR A 134 25.21 30.02 0.91
N PRO A 135 24.78 29.51 -0.25
CA PRO A 135 23.36 29.46 -0.58
C PRO A 135 22.67 28.38 0.26
N THR A 136 21.92 28.78 1.29
CA THR A 136 20.89 27.92 1.89
C THR A 136 19.66 27.98 0.99
N ILE A 137 19.31 26.84 0.36
CA ILE A 137 18.00 26.68 -0.28
C ILE A 137 16.96 26.66 0.84
N ALA A 138 16.29 27.79 1.04
CA ALA A 138 15.06 27.85 1.81
C ALA A 138 13.96 27.17 0.97
N SER A 139 13.63 25.91 1.31
CA SER A 139 12.40 25.28 0.83
C SER A 139 11.20 26.04 1.40
N THR A 140 10.63 26.93 0.60
CA THR A 140 9.32 27.51 0.85
C THR A 140 8.25 26.48 0.52
N VAL A 141 7.96 25.58 1.46
CA VAL A 141 6.69 24.84 1.48
C VAL A 141 5.78 25.59 2.43
N ASN A 142 4.95 26.47 1.87
CA ASN A 142 3.89 27.15 2.57
C ASN A 142 2.71 26.17 2.68
N GLU A 143 2.66 25.39 3.77
CA GLU A 143 1.54 24.50 4.06
C GLU A 143 0.39 25.33 4.66
N GLY A 144 -0.65 25.57 3.87
CA GLY A 144 -1.91 26.07 4.38
C GLY A 144 -2.49 25.11 5.45
N PRO A 145 -3.23 25.61 6.45
CA PRO A 145 -3.70 24.79 7.56
C PRO A 145 -4.77 23.79 7.08
N ARG A 146 -4.35 22.56 6.75
CA ARG A 146 -5.26 21.42 6.59
C ARG A 146 -5.34 20.67 7.92
N ALA A 147 -6.56 20.47 8.39
CA ALA A 147 -6.91 19.93 9.71
C ALA A 147 -6.06 18.70 10.12
N PRO A 148 -5.50 18.68 11.34
CA PRO A 148 -4.80 17.52 11.84
C PRO A 148 -5.82 16.43 12.15
N ALA A 149 -5.78 15.32 11.40
CA ALA A 149 -6.25 14.07 11.96
C ALA A 149 -5.42 13.81 13.22
N ALA A 150 -6.08 13.83 14.37
CA ALA A 150 -5.49 13.88 15.70
C ALA A 150 -4.32 12.89 15.88
N ALA A 151 -3.09 13.40 15.74
CA ALA A 151 -1.91 12.77 16.31
C ALA A 151 -1.73 13.39 17.69
N THR A 152 -2.31 12.75 18.71
CA THR A 152 -2.08 13.11 20.11
C THR A 152 -0.65 12.74 20.48
N GLY A 153 0.26 13.70 20.34
CA GLY A 153 1.66 13.59 20.76
C GLY A 153 2.60 14.42 19.89
N THR A 154 3.58 15.08 20.50
CA THR A 154 4.62 15.81 19.74
C THR A 154 5.46 14.80 18.97
N ALA A 155 5.55 15.02 17.66
CA ALA A 155 6.24 14.11 16.75
C ALA A 155 7.30 14.87 15.94
N VAL A 156 8.40 14.18 15.65
CA VAL A 156 9.50 14.72 14.86
C VAL A 156 9.42 14.11 13.46
N GLN A 157 9.04 14.91 12.46
CA GLN A 157 9.10 14.53 11.06
C GLN A 157 10.57 14.46 10.61
N VAL A 158 10.99 13.28 10.19
CA VAL A 158 12.36 12.99 9.73
C VAL A 158 12.46 12.86 8.21
N GLY A 159 11.33 12.77 7.50
CA GLY A 159 11.32 12.72 6.04
C GLY A 159 9.92 12.70 5.42
N ALA A 160 9.87 12.82 4.10
CA ALA A 160 8.67 12.64 3.28
C ALA A 160 9.04 11.89 1.99
N TYR A 161 8.28 10.84 1.65
CA TYR A 161 8.59 9.91 0.56
C TYR A 161 7.38 9.72 -0.36
N PRO A 162 7.57 9.41 -1.66
CA PRO A 162 6.48 9.22 -2.60
C PRO A 162 5.75 7.86 -2.43
N ARG A 163 6.39 6.85 -1.82
CA ARG A 163 5.80 5.55 -1.50
C ARG A 163 5.95 5.22 -0.03
N ARG A 164 5.04 4.39 0.48
CA ARG A 164 5.07 3.88 1.85
C ARG A 164 6.30 3.01 2.11
N GLU A 165 6.62 2.11 1.19
CA GLU A 165 7.77 1.19 1.30
C GLU A 165 9.09 1.96 1.40
N ASP A 166 9.23 3.04 0.62
CA ASP A 166 10.40 3.91 0.64
C ASP A 166 10.56 4.60 2.02
N ALA A 167 9.45 4.98 2.67
CA ALA A 167 9.46 5.56 4.01
C ALA A 167 9.88 4.54 5.09
N GLU A 168 9.43 3.30 4.98
CA GLU A 168 9.76 2.22 5.92
C GLU A 168 11.24 1.77 5.76
N ALA A 169 11.72 1.66 4.52
CA ALA A 169 13.12 1.41 4.22
C ALA A 169 14.02 2.55 4.71
N ALA A 170 13.60 3.81 4.51
CA ALA A 170 14.32 4.97 5.00
C ALA A 170 14.43 5.00 6.52
N TRP A 171 13.37 4.62 7.26
CA TRP A 171 13.44 4.49 8.71
C TRP A 171 14.52 3.50 9.16
N SER A 172 14.56 2.32 8.53
CA SER A 172 15.57 1.30 8.80
C SER A 172 17.00 1.81 8.53
N ASN A 173 17.17 2.62 7.48
CA ASN A 173 18.46 3.24 7.15
C ASN A 173 18.84 4.34 8.14
N LEU A 174 17.87 5.13 8.62
CA LEU A 174 18.08 6.19 9.61
C LEU A 174 18.52 5.61 10.95
N MET A 175 17.89 4.52 11.43
CA MET A 175 18.29 3.85 12.67
C MET A 175 19.75 3.33 12.64
N ARG A 176 20.31 3.07 11.45
CA ARG A 176 21.72 2.67 11.31
C ARG A 176 22.68 3.85 11.25
N GLN A 177 22.20 5.03 10.87
CA GLN A 177 23.00 6.24 10.74
C GLN A 177 23.11 7.01 12.05
N THR A 178 22.13 6.89 12.94
CA THR A 178 22.09 7.59 14.22
C THR A 178 21.61 6.68 15.33
N GLU A 179 22.30 6.74 16.47
CA GLU A 179 21.86 6.05 17.68
C GLU A 179 20.71 6.78 18.38
N ALA A 180 20.46 8.05 18.03
CA ALA A 180 19.44 8.88 18.66
C ALA A 180 18.01 8.38 18.41
N LEU A 181 17.80 7.59 17.35
CA LEU A 181 16.51 6.98 17.02
C LEU A 181 16.31 5.60 17.67
N ASN A 182 17.31 5.05 18.37
CA ASN A 182 17.18 3.77 19.04
C ASN A 182 16.14 3.83 20.16
N GLY A 183 15.16 2.93 20.10
CA GLY A 183 14.04 2.90 21.05
C GLY A 183 12.94 3.93 20.78
N VAL A 184 13.08 4.77 19.76
CA VAL A 184 12.02 5.69 19.33
C VAL A 184 11.07 4.96 18.37
N ARG A 185 9.76 5.07 18.60
CA ARG A 185 8.76 4.50 17.68
C ARG A 185 8.59 5.40 16.47
N HIS A 186 8.31 4.83 15.30
CA HIS A 186 7.96 5.59 14.10
C HIS A 186 6.49 5.41 13.70
N ARG A 187 6.01 6.35 12.88
CA ARG A 187 4.72 6.29 12.20
C ARG A 187 4.86 6.88 10.80
N VAL A 188 4.22 6.23 9.84
CA VAL A 188 4.08 6.76 8.47
C VAL A 188 2.66 7.29 8.31
N ILE A 189 2.52 8.56 7.94
CA ILE A 189 1.22 9.22 7.72
C ILE A 189 1.11 9.61 6.25
N GLU A 190 -0.02 9.27 5.62
CA GLU A 190 -0.35 9.75 4.28
C GLU A 190 -0.74 11.24 4.36
N ALA A 191 -0.09 12.05 3.53
CA ALA A 191 -0.39 13.46 3.36
C ALA A 191 -0.55 13.77 1.87
N GLN A 192 -1.62 14.47 1.52
CA GLN A 192 -1.80 15.00 0.17
C GLN A 192 -1.11 16.36 0.09
N VAL A 193 -0.21 16.53 -0.88
CA VAL A 193 0.38 17.84 -1.23
C VAL A 193 0.01 18.18 -2.67
N ASP A 194 0.19 19.44 -3.08
CA ASP A 194 -0.20 19.93 -4.43
C ASP A 194 0.43 19.13 -5.58
N ILE A 195 1.52 18.42 -5.28
CA ILE A 195 2.36 17.63 -6.21
C ILE A 195 1.99 16.13 -6.24
N GLY A 196 1.04 15.69 -5.41
CA GLY A 196 0.60 14.29 -5.32
C GLY A 196 0.55 13.74 -3.89
N LYS A 197 0.35 12.43 -3.77
CA LYS A 197 0.34 11.72 -2.47
C LYS A 197 1.77 11.55 -1.96
N VAL A 198 2.02 11.91 -0.69
CA VAL A 198 3.29 11.69 -0.01
C VAL A 198 3.09 11.02 1.34
N TYR A 199 4.10 10.26 1.76
CA TYR A 199 4.15 9.53 3.01
C TYR A 199 5.17 10.19 3.93
N ARG A 200 4.68 10.82 5.01
CA ARG A 200 5.53 11.49 6.01
C ARG A 200 5.98 10.51 7.06
N LEU A 201 7.29 10.43 7.27
CA LEU A 201 7.91 9.60 8.30
C LEU A 201 8.10 10.44 9.56
N GLN A 202 7.49 10.00 10.65
CA GLN A 202 7.52 10.68 11.94
C GLN A 202 8.09 9.79 13.03
N ALA A 203 9.02 10.32 13.82
CA ALA A 203 9.51 9.75 15.06
C ALA A 203 8.66 10.26 16.23
N LEU A 204 8.08 9.33 16.99
CA LEU A 204 7.19 9.62 18.12
C LEU A 204 8.01 9.86 19.38
N ALA A 205 8.34 11.12 19.65
CA ALA A 205 9.09 11.52 20.84
C ALA A 205 8.21 11.56 22.12
N GLY A 206 6.90 11.79 21.95
CA GLY A 206 5.91 11.75 23.04
C GLY A 206 5.64 13.13 23.63
N ASP A 207 6.69 13.87 24.01
CA ASP A 207 6.60 15.23 24.55
C ASP A 207 7.47 16.23 23.77
N ARG A 208 7.29 17.52 24.02
CA ARG A 208 8.01 18.55 23.27
C ARG A 208 9.50 18.64 23.62
N ALA A 209 9.86 18.44 24.88
CA ALA A 209 11.26 18.52 25.30
C ALA A 209 12.08 17.31 24.81
N SER A 210 11.47 16.13 24.70
CA SER A 210 12.09 14.98 24.03
C SER A 210 12.17 15.17 22.52
N ALA A 211 11.17 15.76 21.88
CA ALA A 211 11.22 16.10 20.45
C ALA A 211 12.34 17.09 20.12
N ASP A 212 12.53 18.13 20.94
CA ASP A 212 13.60 19.12 20.77
C ASP A 212 14.99 18.47 20.92
N ARG A 213 15.18 17.61 21.94
CA ARG A 213 16.43 16.86 22.14
C ARG A 213 16.72 15.90 20.99
N LEU A 214 15.70 15.17 20.53
CA LEU A 214 15.83 14.25 19.40
C LEU A 214 16.22 15.03 18.13
N CYS A 215 15.57 16.16 17.89
CA CYS A 215 15.87 16.99 16.73
C CYS A 215 17.29 17.57 16.76
N ALA A 216 17.77 17.98 17.93
CA ALA A 216 19.12 18.46 18.10
C ALA A 216 20.17 17.35 17.84
N ALA A 217 19.92 16.14 18.35
CA ALA A 217 20.78 14.98 18.09
C ALA A 217 20.82 14.62 16.59
N LEU A 218 19.64 14.56 15.93
CA LEU A 218 19.55 14.31 14.50
C LEU A 218 20.31 15.34 13.66
N LYS A 219 20.22 16.62 14.01
CA LYS A 219 20.96 17.68 13.33
C LYS A 219 22.47 17.58 13.53
N ALA A 220 22.92 17.14 14.71
CA ALA A 220 24.34 16.90 14.98
C ALA A 220 24.89 15.77 14.10
N ASP A 221 24.06 14.76 13.80
CA ASP A 221 24.38 13.67 12.87
C ASP A 221 24.19 14.05 11.38
N GLY A 222 23.84 15.30 11.08
CA GLY A 222 23.65 15.81 9.72
C GLY A 222 22.30 15.45 9.08
N LEU A 223 21.34 14.97 9.86
CA LEU A 223 20.00 14.59 9.39
C LEU A 223 19.00 15.76 9.50
N ALA A 224 18.09 15.83 8.52
CA ALA A 224 17.01 16.81 8.54
C ALA A 224 15.93 16.42 9.57
N CYS A 225 15.45 17.42 10.32
CA CYS A 225 14.44 17.22 11.35
C CYS A 225 13.45 18.40 11.38
N PHE A 226 12.17 18.09 11.52
CA PHE A 226 11.08 19.05 11.68
C PHE A 226 10.11 18.63 12.80
N ILE A 227 9.83 19.50 13.77
CA ILE A 227 8.94 19.18 14.90
C ILE A 227 7.51 19.62 14.57
N LYS A 228 6.53 18.72 14.73
CA LYS A 228 5.10 18.98 14.51
C LYS A 228 4.28 18.84 15.79
#